data_AF-A0A942L3F5-F1
#
_entry.id   AF-A0A942L3F5-F1
#
_cell.length_a   1.000
_cell.length_b   1.000
_cell.length_c   1.000
_cell.angle_alpha   90.00
_cell.angle_beta   90.00
_cell.angle_gamma   90.00
#
_symmetry.space_group_name_H-M   'P 1'
#
loop_
_entity.id
_entity.type
_entity.pdbx_description
1 polymer ?
#
loop_
_entity_poly.entity_id
_entity_poly.type
_entity_poly.pdbx_seq_one_letter_code
_entity_poly.pdbx_strand_id
1 'polypeptide(L)'
;MHSVERTPIFEYLSVEEEGLRLVGTRMKSYNAGMPTDNAPGFRVEDGWFFVPHDVALPALSLVVSPEASQAILLGNDRVELGQYPSGTTVDIYLATRPVVWLRLRRVLS
;
A
#
# COMPACT_ATOMS: atom_id res chain seq x y z
N MET A 1 19.22 -23.77 5.24
CA MET A 1 18.43 -22.52 5.25
C MET A 1 17.95 -22.27 3.82
N HIS A 2 16.65 -22.41 3.55
CA HIS A 2 16.07 -21.83 2.34
C HIS A 2 15.65 -20.41 2.69
N SER A 3 16.44 -19.43 2.29
CA SER A 3 16.05 -18.02 2.39
C SER A 3 15.01 -17.77 1.33
N VAL A 4 13.73 -17.86 1.70
CA VAL A 4 12.65 -17.38 0.83
C VAL A 4 12.76 -15.86 0.84
N GLU A 5 13.35 -15.29 -0.20
CA GLU A 5 13.37 -13.84 -0.39
C GLU A 5 11.91 -13.40 -0.54
N ARG A 6 11.42 -12.57 0.39
CA ARG A 6 10.06 -12.05 0.31
C ARG A 6 9.95 -11.07 -0.84
N THR A 7 8.87 -11.18 -1.59
CA THR A 7 8.62 -10.29 -2.72
C THR A 7 8.22 -8.90 -2.22
N PRO A 8 8.98 -7.83 -2.49
CA PRO A 8 8.57 -6.48 -2.12
C PRO A 8 7.37 -6.03 -2.98
N ILE A 9 6.34 -5.51 -2.31
CA ILE A 9 5.13 -4.95 -2.93
C ILE A 9 4.83 -3.59 -2.30
N PHE A 10 4.57 -2.58 -3.13
CA PHE A 10 4.32 -1.21 -2.74
C PHE A 10 3.03 -0.70 -3.35
N GLU A 11 2.08 -0.30 -2.53
CA GLU A 11 0.86 0.39 -2.98
C GLU A 11 1.05 1.90 -2.86
N TYR A 12 0.83 2.62 -3.97
CA TYR A 12 0.91 4.08 -4.02
C TYR A 12 -0.48 4.67 -3.88
N LEU A 13 -0.69 5.41 -2.79
CA LEU A 13 -1.94 6.08 -2.49
C LEU A 13 -1.78 7.60 -2.56
N SER A 14 -2.81 8.28 -3.03
CA SER A 14 -3.01 9.72 -2.85
C SER A 14 -4.25 9.99 -2.02
N VAL A 15 -4.21 11.10 -1.27
CA VAL A 15 -5.36 11.67 -0.57
C VAL A 15 -6.02 12.68 -1.48
N GLU A 16 -7.31 12.53 -1.71
CA GLU A 16 -8.14 13.48 -2.47
C GLU A 16 -9.27 14.00 -1.58
N GLU A 17 -10.00 15.02 -2.04
CA GLU A 17 -11.10 15.61 -1.27
C GLU A 17 -12.18 14.57 -0.90
N GLU A 18 -12.43 13.61 -1.79
CA GLU A 18 -13.50 12.63 -1.65
C GLU A 18 -13.06 11.29 -1.05
N GLY A 19 -11.75 11.05 -0.88
CA GLY A 19 -11.28 9.72 -0.48
C GLY A 19 -9.81 9.44 -0.80
N LEU A 20 -9.49 8.16 -0.83
CA LEU A 20 -8.18 7.68 -1.29
C LEU A 20 -8.26 7.41 -2.79
N ARG A 21 -7.15 7.63 -3.50
CA ARG A 21 -6.96 7.09 -4.85
C ARG A 21 -5.77 6.16 -4.85
N LEU A 22 -5.97 4.95 -5.37
CA LEU A 22 -4.88 4.03 -5.68
C LEU A 22 -4.28 4.44 -7.02
N VAL A 23 -3.02 4.88 -6.98
CA VAL A 23 -2.27 5.43 -8.12
C VAL A 23 -1.47 4.35 -8.84
N GLY A 24 -1.08 3.30 -8.10
CA GLY A 24 -0.38 2.18 -8.70
C GLY A 24 0.17 1.21 -7.69
N THR A 25 0.57 0.05 -8.19
CA THR A 25 1.25 -0.98 -7.42
C THR A 25 2.60 -1.23 -8.04
N ARG A 26 3.66 -1.20 -7.23
CA ARG A 26 5.01 -1.60 -7.64
C ARG A 26 5.40 -2.89 -6.96
N MET A 27 5.87 -3.86 -7.73
CA MET A 27 6.34 -5.14 -7.19
C MET A 27 7.59 -5.61 -7.92
N LYS A 28 8.43 -6.37 -7.25
CA LYS A 28 9.58 -7.02 -7.89
C LYS A 28 9.17 -8.41 -8.34
N SER A 29 9.37 -8.78 -9.60
CA SER A 29 9.15 -10.17 -10.01
C SER A 29 10.47 -10.91 -10.10
N TYR A 30 10.50 -12.13 -9.58
CA TYR A 30 11.63 -13.05 -9.70
C TYR A 30 11.41 -14.12 -10.78
N ASN A 31 10.18 -14.28 -11.29
CA ASN A 31 9.82 -15.28 -12.31
C ASN A 31 9.00 -14.66 -13.46
N ALA A 32 9.26 -15.11 -14.68
CA ALA A 32 8.86 -14.52 -15.97
C ALA A 32 7.35 -14.67 -16.35
N GLY A 33 6.41 -14.54 -15.40
CA GLY A 33 5.00 -14.87 -15.63
C GLY A 33 3.97 -13.89 -15.09
N MET A 34 4.34 -12.64 -14.80
CA MET A 34 3.33 -11.61 -14.48
C MET A 34 2.43 -11.41 -15.71
N PRO A 35 1.09 -11.36 -15.57
CA PRO A 35 0.21 -11.01 -16.68
C PRO A 35 0.58 -9.59 -17.12
N THR A 36 1.36 -9.49 -18.20
CA THR A 36 1.68 -8.26 -18.91
C THR A 36 0.47 -7.83 -19.73
N ASP A 37 -0.69 -7.76 -19.09
CA ASP A 37 -1.86 -7.24 -19.76
C ASP A 37 -1.63 -5.75 -19.99
N ASN A 38 -1.82 -5.34 -21.23
CA ASN A 38 -1.43 -4.07 -21.86
C ASN A 38 -2.14 -2.84 -21.28
N ALA A 39 -2.16 -2.69 -19.95
CA ALA A 39 -2.68 -1.52 -19.28
C ALA A 39 -1.83 -0.30 -19.67
N PRO A 40 -2.42 0.78 -20.20
CA PRO A 40 -1.70 1.99 -20.52
C PRO A 40 -0.88 2.48 -19.32
N GLY A 41 0.42 2.67 -19.52
CA GLY A 41 1.33 3.18 -18.47
C GLY A 41 1.99 2.11 -17.60
N PHE A 42 1.75 0.82 -17.85
CA PHE A 42 2.54 -0.27 -17.25
C PHE A 42 4.04 -0.12 -17.60
N ARG A 43 4.92 -0.34 -16.61
CA ARG A 43 6.38 -0.20 -16.79
C ARG A 43 7.13 -1.37 -16.17
N VAL A 44 8.18 -1.79 -16.85
CA VAL A 44 9.13 -2.79 -16.36
C VAL A 44 10.54 -2.23 -16.46
N GLU A 45 11.20 -2.06 -15.31
CA GLU A 45 12.55 -1.49 -15.21
C GLU A 45 13.33 -2.23 -14.12
N ASP A 46 14.51 -2.76 -14.45
CA ASP A 46 15.41 -3.43 -13.50
C ASP A 46 14.73 -4.52 -12.62
N GLY A 47 13.83 -5.32 -13.21
CA GLY A 47 13.08 -6.37 -12.50
C GLY A 47 11.93 -5.87 -11.62
N TRP A 48 11.66 -4.57 -11.63
CA TRP A 48 10.48 -3.97 -11.04
C TRP A 48 9.37 -3.82 -12.06
N PHE A 49 8.16 -4.08 -11.59
CA PHE A 49 6.92 -3.92 -12.33
C PHE A 49 6.15 -2.79 -11.66
N PHE A 50 5.67 -1.85 -12.45
CA PHE A 50 4.72 -0.84 -12.00
C PHE A 50 3.42 -0.99 -12.79
N VAL A 51 2.35 -1.23 -12.06
CA VAL A 51 0.99 -1.29 -12.58
C VAL A 51 0.31 0.03 -12.18
N PRO A 52 0.02 0.93 -13.13
CA PRO A 52 -0.72 2.15 -12.81
C PRO A 52 -2.18 1.79 -12.48
N HIS A 53 -2.72 2.55 -11.54
CA HIS A 53 -4.13 2.52 -11.17
C HIS A 53 -4.67 3.95 -11.21
N ASP A 54 -5.96 4.07 -11.49
CA ASP A 54 -6.68 5.35 -11.40
C ASP A 54 -8.05 5.08 -10.76
N VAL A 55 -8.00 4.53 -9.55
CA VAL A 55 -9.20 4.05 -8.85
C VAL A 55 -9.36 4.85 -7.57
N ALA A 56 -10.48 5.58 -7.47
CA ALA A 56 -10.93 6.18 -6.22
C ALA A 56 -11.60 5.11 -5.35
N LEU A 57 -11.22 5.04 -4.08
CA LEU A 57 -11.74 4.08 -3.11
C LEU A 57 -12.00 4.77 -1.76
N PRO A 58 -13.12 4.46 -1.08
CA PRO A 58 -13.38 4.96 0.25
C PRO A 58 -12.42 4.35 1.30
N ALA A 59 -11.94 3.13 1.03
CA ALA A 59 -10.95 2.43 1.83
C ALA A 59 -10.19 1.40 0.97
N LEU A 60 -8.95 1.09 1.38
CA LEU A 60 -8.16 -0.02 0.85
C LEU A 60 -7.98 -1.08 1.93
N SER A 61 -8.38 -2.31 1.66
CA SER A 61 -8.17 -3.46 2.53
C SER A 61 -7.08 -4.36 1.95
N LEU A 62 -6.04 -4.64 2.73
CA LEU A 62 -4.94 -5.51 2.32
C LEU A 62 -4.72 -6.61 3.34
N VAL A 63 -4.43 -7.82 2.86
CA VAL A 63 -4.02 -8.92 3.72
C VAL A 63 -2.50 -8.98 3.75
N VAL A 64 -1.92 -9.03 4.95
CA VAL A 64 -0.48 -9.19 5.13
C VAL A 64 -0.05 -10.59 4.70
N SER A 65 0.69 -10.67 3.60
CA SER A 65 1.14 -11.94 3.05
C SER A 65 2.42 -12.43 3.75
N PRO A 66 2.52 -13.72 4.10
CA PRO A 66 3.78 -14.29 4.62
C PRO A 66 4.92 -14.29 3.58
N GLU A 67 4.57 -14.24 2.29
CA GLU A 67 5.47 -14.37 1.14
C GLU A 67 5.91 -13.02 0.58
N ALA A 68 5.27 -11.92 1.01
CA ALA A 68 5.56 -10.58 0.52
C ALA A 68 6.02 -9.64 1.64
N SER A 69 6.84 -8.67 1.27
CA SER A 69 7.15 -7.51 2.11
C SER A 69 6.34 -6.34 1.58
N GLN A 70 5.19 -6.07 2.20
CA GLN A 70 4.25 -5.05 1.75
C GLN A 70 4.48 -3.71 2.47
N ALA A 71 4.40 -2.61 1.72
CA ALA A 71 4.33 -1.27 2.29
C ALA A 71 3.37 -0.36 1.52
N ILE A 72 2.82 0.62 2.22
CA ILE A 72 2.02 1.70 1.64
C ILE A 72 2.89 2.94 1.49
N LEU A 73 2.76 3.62 0.35
CA LEU A 73 3.36 4.92 0.09
C LEU A 73 2.23 5.95 -0.04
N LEU A 74 2.12 6.85 0.93
CA LEU A 74 1.11 7.91 0.98
C LEU A 74 1.81 9.26 0.96
N GLY A 75 1.87 9.89 -0.21
CA GLY A 75 2.71 11.08 -0.40
C GLY A 75 4.18 10.77 -0.06
N ASN A 76 4.71 11.39 0.99
CA ASN A 76 6.08 11.17 1.46
C ASN A 76 6.18 10.10 2.57
N ASP A 77 5.05 9.62 3.08
CA ASP A 77 5.01 8.67 4.17
C ASP A 77 5.08 7.24 3.64
N ARG A 78 5.83 6.41 4.36
CA ARG A 78 5.95 4.97 4.09
C ARG A 78 5.51 4.18 5.32
N VAL A 79 4.51 3.31 5.14
CA VAL A 79 3.99 2.45 6.21
C VAL A 79 4.30 1.00 5.87
N GLU A 80 5.24 0.41 6.60
CA GLU A 80 5.58 -1.02 6.47
C GLU A 80 4.46 -1.88 7.07
N LEU A 81 3.94 -2.85 6.31
CA LEU A 81 2.91 -3.77 6.82
C LEU A 81 3.50 -5.02 7.47
N GLY A 82 4.80 -5.30 7.24
CA GLY A 82 5.50 -6.43 7.84
C GLY A 82 5.64 -6.37 9.37
N GLN A 83 5.22 -5.27 10.00
CA GLN A 83 5.11 -5.16 11.46
C GLN A 83 3.89 -5.93 12.02
N TYR A 84 2.91 -6.26 11.18
CA TYR A 84 1.72 -7.01 11.58
C TYR A 84 1.90 -8.51 11.27
N PRO A 85 1.24 -9.41 12.04
CA PRO A 85 1.27 -10.84 11.74
C PRO A 85 0.72 -11.16 10.35
N SER A 86 1.27 -12.19 9.70
CA SER A 86 0.74 -12.71 8.45
C SER A 86 -0.74 -13.12 8.59
N GLY A 87 -1.53 -12.84 7.56
CA GLY A 87 -2.98 -13.04 7.56
C GLY A 87 -3.78 -11.89 8.18
N THR A 88 -3.12 -10.89 8.76
CA THR A 88 -3.81 -9.68 9.27
C THR A 88 -4.40 -8.89 8.11
N THR A 89 -5.68 -8.53 8.22
CA THR A 89 -6.28 -7.53 7.33
C THR A 89 -5.98 -6.13 7.86
N VAL A 90 -5.39 -5.29 7.02
CA VAL A 90 -5.11 -3.89 7.28
C VAL A 90 -6.05 -3.05 6.42
N ASP A 91 -6.95 -2.33 7.08
CA ASP A 91 -7.86 -1.39 6.44
C ASP A 91 -7.31 0.03 6.51
N ILE A 92 -7.15 0.67 5.36
CA ILE A 92 -6.66 2.03 5.21
C ILE A 92 -7.82 2.89 4.73
N TYR A 93 -8.14 3.94 5.48
CA TYR A 93 -9.23 4.86 5.17
C TYR A 93 -8.90 6.26 5.67
N LEU A 94 -9.55 7.27 5.09
CA LEU A 94 -9.44 8.64 5.57
C LEU A 94 -10.42 8.87 6.72
N ALA A 95 -9.91 9.47 7.80
CA ALA A 95 -10.70 9.89 8.94
C ALA A 95 -10.45 11.37 9.22
N THR A 96 -11.49 12.19 9.12
CA THR A 96 -11.44 13.58 9.58
C THR A 96 -11.60 13.60 11.09
N ARG A 97 -10.56 14.04 11.82
CA ARG A 97 -10.64 14.24 13.27
C ARG A 97 -10.80 15.72 13.57
N PRO A 98 -11.93 16.17 14.15
CA PRO A 98 -12.09 17.56 14.54
C PRO A 98 -11.04 17.94 15.58
N VAL A 99 -10.32 19.05 15.37
CA VAL A 99 -9.20 19.51 16.20
C VAL A 99 -9.56 19.65 17.69
N VAL A 100 -10.84 19.89 18.00
CA VAL A 100 -11.38 19.95 19.38
C VAL A 100 -11.11 18.65 20.16
N TRP A 101 -11.13 17.49 19.51
CA TRP A 101 -10.94 16.18 20.16
C TRP A 101 -9.47 15.91 20.53
N LEU A 102 -8.51 16.53 19.84
CA LEU A 102 -7.08 16.40 20.16
C LEU A 102 -6.68 17.17 21.43
N ARG A 103 -7.38 18.27 21.75
CA ARG A 103 -7.08 19.08 22.95
C ARG A 103 -7.57 18.44 24.25
N LEU A 104 -8.69 17.71 24.23
CA LEU A 104 -9.25 17.08 25.43
C LEU A 104 -8.38 15.93 25.99
N ARG A 105 -7.65 15.21 25.13
CA ARG A 105 -6.73 14.13 25.57
C ARG A 105 -5.50 14.64 26.32
N ARG A 106 -5.10 15.90 26.13
CA ARG A 106 -3.90 16.47 26.75
C ARG A 106 -4.13 17.01 28.16
N VAL A 107 -5.40 17.22 28.55
CA VAL A 107 -5.78 17.77 29.86
C VAL A 107 -6.06 16.66 30.89
N LEU A 108 -6.19 15.41 30.44
CA LEU A 108 -6.52 14.26 31.28
C LEU A 108 -5.35 13.27 31.47
N SER A 109 -4.11 13.70 31.21
CA SER A 109 -2.87 12.93 31.41
C SER A 109 -1.97 13.56 32.45
#